data_AF-A0A0K3CPF0-F1
#
_entry.id   AF-A0A0K3CPF0-F1
#
_cell.length_a   1.000
_cell.length_b   1.000
_cell.length_c   1.000
_cell.angle_alpha   90.00
_cell.angle_beta   90.00
_cell.angle_gamma   90.00
#
_symmetry.space_group_name_H-M   'P 1'
#
loop_
_entity.id
_entity.type
_entity.pdbx_description
1 polymer ?
#
loop_
_entity_poly.entity_id
_entity_poly.type
_entity_poly.pdbx_seq_one_letter_code
_entity_poly.pdbx_strand_id
1 'polypeptide(L)'
;MFRRLITVLASPGSRPALVVSAPSVLPAGAIGADKAVPRDDSSLDLLKSEEKLASWQDNLATSPADSSVKVVDGIVAPRSRLDRYLDTIVHWSGSLPFFLFVSSGLIAWAILGVAGYGHDTNWNVLISDIQAVLTYILDSFLVRQQLAAHDSVLVVTAVLRSRGQSIEAMWRQLASQKDAVVEGSYTTAGPPREEKVTIDVSLPEDTWVGRCAKRLSDVAGHLVTLVLFWIGIAVWLAFGPSQEWSNEWQLYMNSSSSALMLFVFAFLCCVRERHGDHVAACLDKIRETDEELERVLRRLTGDSRPHSTVVVPAPRITRLQRAINYYAEFIGSLVGVASLLVVVVAWAAAGPAFKFDATWWLLIGTYAGLVGMNDGFVMRHMSAQFQAREGAELARLAETDLACQALVPSTATLDSSSSVDPPKRSTLSRLLATIDRLTLRASLRVGWLCSHEYAVLLGVLVIAGLVVAASALKWSLTGQLLCNVPPSIIESFMMLMVIQGHNENDAKTRSDLSAVFERRAVLLAWARHVERYGVGTSVGFHPVLVGKYEPVVEAREKADKLDI
;
A
#
# COMPACT_ATOMS: atom_id res chain seq x y z
N MET A 1 -14.96 11.37 -21.42
CA MET A 1 -15.80 10.94 -20.28
C MET A 1 -16.77 9.82 -20.64
N PHE A 2 -17.67 10.00 -21.62
CA PHE A 2 -18.75 9.05 -21.90
C PHE A 2 -18.29 7.61 -22.22
N ARG A 3 -17.25 7.42 -23.04
CA ARG A 3 -16.67 6.09 -23.30
C ARG A 3 -16.14 5.39 -22.05
N ARG A 4 -15.53 6.13 -21.12
CA ARG A 4 -15.03 5.58 -19.85
C ARG A 4 -16.13 5.31 -18.84
N LEU A 5 -17.16 6.16 -18.81
CA LEU A 5 -18.39 5.87 -18.06
C LEU A 5 -18.95 4.52 -18.53
N ILE A 6 -19.04 4.32 -19.85
CA ILE A 6 -19.45 3.04 -20.44
C ILE A 6 -18.48 1.92 -20.07
N THR A 7 -17.15 2.12 -20.12
CA THR A 7 -16.19 1.05 -19.76
C THR A 7 -16.27 0.66 -18.28
N VAL A 8 -16.36 1.63 -17.36
CA VAL A 8 -16.51 1.38 -15.91
C VAL A 8 -17.83 0.66 -15.66
N LEU A 9 -18.92 1.09 -16.30
CA LEU A 9 -20.23 0.42 -16.22
C LEU A 9 -20.23 -0.96 -16.91
N ALA A 10 -19.36 -1.20 -17.91
CA ALA A 10 -19.35 -2.41 -18.75
C ALA A 10 -18.33 -3.48 -18.34
N SER A 11 -17.34 -3.20 -17.47
CA SER A 11 -16.41 -4.20 -16.94
C SER A 11 -16.49 -4.31 -15.41
N PRO A 12 -17.47 -5.06 -14.85
CA PRO A 12 -17.77 -5.02 -13.43
C PRO A 12 -16.69 -5.71 -12.58
N GLY A 13 -15.90 -4.93 -11.84
CA GLY A 13 -15.09 -5.37 -10.67
C GLY A 13 -14.06 -6.48 -10.92
N SER A 14 -13.78 -6.79 -12.19
CA SER A 14 -12.79 -7.81 -12.59
C SER A 14 -11.54 -7.12 -13.10
N ARG A 15 -10.49 -7.11 -12.27
CA ARG A 15 -9.16 -6.67 -12.70
C ARG A 15 -8.59 -7.68 -13.69
N PRO A 16 -8.15 -7.26 -14.89
CA PRO A 16 -7.60 -8.17 -15.88
C PRO A 16 -6.30 -8.82 -15.39
N ALA A 17 -5.89 -9.91 -16.05
CA ALA A 17 -4.56 -10.44 -15.86
C ALA A 17 -3.55 -9.37 -16.33
N LEU A 18 -2.49 -9.18 -15.54
CA LEU A 18 -1.42 -8.26 -15.88
C LEU A 18 -0.33 -9.06 -16.62
N VAL A 19 0.00 -8.61 -17.83
CA VAL A 19 1.00 -9.24 -18.69
C VAL A 19 2.10 -8.20 -18.89
N VAL A 20 3.29 -8.47 -18.36
CA VAL A 20 4.41 -7.51 -18.36
C VAL A 20 5.70 -8.22 -18.71
N SER A 21 6.51 -7.59 -19.54
CA SER A 21 7.91 -7.97 -19.78
C SER A 21 8.80 -6.80 -19.40
N ALA A 22 9.98 -7.08 -18.85
CA ALA A 22 10.93 -6.05 -18.51
C ALA A 22 11.52 -5.38 -19.77
N PRO A 23 11.86 -4.06 -19.71
CA PRO A 23 12.56 -3.40 -20.80
C PRO A 23 13.92 -4.06 -21.06
N SER A 24 14.19 -4.45 -22.30
CA SER A 24 15.47 -5.08 -22.68
C SER A 24 16.45 -4.00 -23.15
N VAL A 25 17.65 -3.96 -22.59
CA VAL A 25 18.75 -3.13 -23.11
C VAL A 25 19.60 -3.98 -24.05
N LEU A 26 19.29 -3.93 -25.35
CA LEU A 26 20.06 -4.65 -26.36
C LEU A 26 21.31 -3.84 -26.75
N PRO A 27 22.49 -4.47 -26.91
CA PRO A 27 23.69 -3.77 -27.35
C PRO A 27 23.47 -3.13 -28.73
N ALA A 28 23.99 -1.90 -28.89
CA ALA A 28 23.74 -0.99 -30.02
C ALA A 28 24.13 -1.50 -31.42
N GLY A 29 24.65 -2.72 -31.54
CA GLY A 29 24.97 -3.38 -32.82
C GLY A 29 23.90 -4.36 -33.32
N ALA A 30 22.85 -4.65 -32.54
CA ALA A 30 21.84 -5.66 -32.89
C ALA A 30 20.52 -5.08 -33.44
N ILE A 31 20.37 -3.76 -33.45
CA ILE A 31 19.18 -3.08 -34.00
C ILE A 31 19.69 -2.14 -35.09
N GLY A 32 19.28 -2.41 -36.33
CA GLY A 32 19.50 -1.50 -37.46
C GLY A 32 19.03 -0.09 -37.08
N ALA A 33 19.86 0.90 -37.40
CA ALA A 33 19.75 2.29 -37.00
C ALA A 33 18.30 2.80 -36.87
N ASP A 34 17.79 2.79 -35.65
CA ASP A 34 16.67 3.63 -35.27
C ASP A 34 16.95 4.33 -33.94
N LYS A 35 16.56 5.60 -33.90
CA LYS A 35 17.21 6.66 -33.14
C LYS A 35 17.21 6.43 -31.63
N ALA A 36 18.36 6.72 -31.01
CA ALA A 36 18.57 6.74 -29.58
C ALA A 36 17.52 7.59 -28.83
N VAL A 37 16.88 6.99 -27.84
CA VAL A 37 16.00 7.66 -26.87
C VAL A 37 16.86 8.53 -25.94
N PRO A 38 16.54 9.82 -25.72
CA PRO A 38 17.28 10.63 -24.78
C PRO A 38 16.97 10.20 -23.35
N ARG A 39 18.03 10.20 -22.53
CA ARG A 39 18.06 9.86 -21.11
C ARG A 39 17.46 11.03 -20.31
N ASP A 40 16.37 10.79 -19.58
CA ASP A 40 15.81 11.70 -18.57
C ASP A 40 15.97 11.05 -17.18
N ASP A 41 16.57 11.79 -16.25
CA ASP A 41 16.99 11.32 -14.94
C ASP A 41 15.86 11.52 -13.90
N SER A 42 14.87 10.62 -13.86
CA SER A 42 13.99 10.33 -12.70
C SER A 42 12.87 9.35 -13.11
N SER A 43 12.79 8.18 -12.48
CA SER A 43 11.91 7.07 -12.91
C SER A 43 10.44 7.19 -12.56
N LEU A 44 10.03 8.22 -11.81
CA LEU A 44 8.63 8.63 -11.73
C LEU A 44 8.16 9.27 -13.04
N ASP A 45 9.09 9.62 -13.96
CA ASP A 45 8.78 10.10 -15.29
C ASP A 45 8.58 8.99 -16.33
N LEU A 46 8.83 7.70 -16.07
CA LEU A 46 8.38 6.66 -17.02
C LEU A 46 6.84 6.58 -17.13
N LEU A 47 6.12 7.13 -16.15
CA LEU A 47 4.67 7.37 -16.19
C LEU A 47 4.29 8.82 -16.56
N LYS A 48 5.26 9.76 -16.65
CA LYS A 48 4.99 11.17 -16.99
C LYS A 48 5.53 11.58 -18.37
N SER A 49 6.55 10.92 -18.91
CA SER A 49 7.16 11.15 -20.23
C SER A 49 6.43 10.41 -21.36
N GLU A 50 5.13 10.19 -21.22
CA GLU A 50 4.27 9.53 -22.22
C GLU A 50 4.01 10.41 -23.46
N GLU A 51 4.32 11.71 -23.39
CA GLU A 51 4.07 12.66 -24.47
C GLU A 51 4.94 12.41 -25.71
N LYS A 52 6.14 11.82 -25.54
CA LYS A 52 7.04 11.48 -26.66
C LYS A 52 6.76 10.10 -27.27
N LEU A 53 6.04 9.20 -26.60
CA LEU A 53 5.75 7.84 -27.11
C LEU A 53 4.43 7.77 -27.88
N ALA A 54 3.46 8.63 -27.58
CA ALA A 54 2.17 8.68 -28.28
C ALA A 54 2.31 9.00 -29.78
N SER A 55 3.36 9.72 -30.21
CA SER A 55 3.62 9.99 -31.63
C SER A 55 4.21 8.80 -32.40
N TRP A 56 4.62 7.73 -31.71
CA TRP A 56 5.25 6.55 -32.34
C TRP A 56 4.28 5.37 -32.51
N GLN A 57 3.11 5.39 -31.86
CA GLN A 57 2.11 4.32 -31.96
C GLN A 57 1.31 4.33 -33.27
N ASP A 58 1.35 5.41 -34.06
CA ASP A 58 0.58 5.50 -35.32
C ASP A 58 1.19 4.71 -36.50
N ASN A 59 2.40 4.11 -36.36
CA ASN A 59 3.12 3.49 -37.49
C ASN A 59 3.34 1.97 -37.42
N LEU A 60 2.71 1.23 -36.50
CA LEU A 60 2.84 -0.24 -36.45
C LEU A 60 1.46 -0.92 -36.56
N ALA A 61 0.99 -1.04 -37.80
CA ALA A 61 -0.23 -1.78 -38.13
C ALA A 61 0.01 -3.30 -38.17
N THR A 62 -0.75 -4.00 -37.31
CA THR A 62 -1.43 -5.29 -37.51
C THR A 62 -0.70 -6.46 -38.19
N SER A 63 -0.50 -7.54 -37.44
CA SER A 63 -0.46 -8.92 -37.96
C SER A 63 -1.69 -9.70 -37.44
N PRO A 64 -2.44 -10.44 -38.28
CA PRO A 64 -3.64 -11.14 -37.88
C PRO A 64 -3.35 -12.62 -37.60
N ALA A 65 -3.23 -13.02 -36.33
CA ALA A 65 -3.47 -14.39 -35.90
C ALA A 65 -3.76 -14.47 -34.39
N ASP A 66 -4.89 -15.11 -34.08
CA ASP A 66 -5.43 -15.49 -32.77
C ASP A 66 -6.11 -14.39 -31.91
N SER A 67 -7.44 -14.47 -31.80
CA SER A 67 -8.33 -13.47 -31.21
C SER A 67 -8.63 -13.68 -29.72
N SER A 68 -7.89 -14.55 -29.02
CA SER A 68 -8.15 -14.87 -27.61
C SER A 68 -7.07 -14.44 -26.60
N VAL A 69 -5.94 -13.89 -27.05
CA VAL A 69 -4.91 -13.32 -26.18
C VAL A 69 -4.47 -11.97 -26.75
N LYS A 70 -5.04 -10.89 -26.23
CA LYS A 70 -4.46 -9.56 -26.43
C LYS A 70 -3.14 -9.51 -25.67
N VAL A 71 -2.04 -9.75 -26.37
CA VAL A 71 -0.70 -9.40 -25.91
C VAL A 71 -0.65 -7.88 -25.85
N VAL A 72 -0.85 -7.33 -24.65
CA VAL A 72 -0.55 -5.93 -24.36
C VAL A 72 0.95 -5.94 -24.10
N ASP A 73 1.75 -5.55 -25.11
CA ASP A 73 3.12 -5.13 -24.84
C ASP A 73 3.07 -4.07 -23.74
N GLY A 74 3.83 -4.32 -22.68
CA GLY A 74 3.69 -3.72 -21.33
C GLY A 74 3.98 -2.23 -21.25
N ILE A 75 3.22 -1.42 -21.98
CA ILE A 75 3.08 0.00 -21.77
C ILE A 75 1.69 0.17 -21.17
N VAL A 76 1.65 0.45 -19.86
CA VAL A 76 0.42 0.87 -19.17
C VAL A 76 -0.24 1.94 -20.05
N ALA A 77 -1.49 1.73 -20.46
CA ALA A 77 -2.15 2.66 -21.36
C ALA A 77 -2.14 4.08 -20.77
N PRO A 78 -1.81 5.12 -21.57
CA PRO A 78 -1.56 6.45 -21.05
C PRO A 78 -2.75 6.98 -20.25
N ARG A 79 -2.48 7.46 -19.04
CA ARG A 79 -3.54 8.01 -18.16
C ARG A 79 -4.06 9.31 -18.75
N SER A 80 -5.37 9.52 -18.65
CA SER A 80 -5.98 10.75 -19.16
C SER A 80 -5.44 11.97 -18.38
N ARG A 81 -5.41 13.15 -19.02
CA ARG A 81 -4.97 14.39 -18.34
C ARG A 81 -5.77 14.69 -17.07
N LEU A 82 -7.06 14.34 -17.06
CA LEU A 82 -7.92 14.49 -15.89
C LEU A 82 -7.54 13.53 -14.75
N ASP A 83 -7.17 12.29 -15.06
CA ASP A 83 -6.68 11.36 -14.03
C ASP A 83 -5.39 11.87 -13.40
N ARG A 84 -4.48 12.42 -14.21
CA ARG A 84 -3.22 12.99 -13.72
C ARG A 84 -3.46 14.18 -12.79
N TYR A 85 -4.38 15.07 -13.15
CA TYR A 85 -4.73 16.19 -12.28
C TYR A 85 -5.36 15.72 -10.96
N LEU A 86 -6.24 14.72 -11.02
CA LEU A 86 -6.82 14.10 -9.84
C LEU A 86 -5.75 13.43 -8.97
N ASP A 87 -4.80 12.71 -9.58
CA ASP A 87 -3.68 12.09 -8.87
C ASP A 87 -2.81 13.14 -8.16
N THR A 88 -2.60 14.32 -8.77
CA THR A 88 -1.91 15.45 -8.12
C THR A 88 -2.68 15.97 -6.90
N ILE A 89 -4.00 16.11 -6.99
CA ILE A 89 -4.82 16.55 -5.84
C ILE A 89 -4.76 15.51 -4.72
N VAL A 90 -4.84 14.23 -5.08
CA VAL A 90 -4.74 13.12 -4.12
C VAL A 90 -3.38 13.14 -3.42
N HIS A 91 -2.29 13.28 -4.16
CA HIS A 91 -0.95 13.41 -3.58
C HIS A 91 -0.85 14.62 -2.64
N TRP A 92 -1.45 15.76 -3.01
CA TRP A 92 -1.52 16.92 -2.13
C TRP A 92 -2.33 16.66 -0.85
N SER A 93 -3.45 15.93 -0.94
CA SER A 93 -4.25 15.53 0.22
C SER A 93 -3.52 14.57 1.16
N GLY A 94 -2.57 13.79 0.65
CA GLY A 94 -1.65 12.96 1.43
C GLY A 94 -0.42 13.71 1.95
N SER A 95 -0.29 15.01 1.71
CA SER A 95 0.90 15.76 2.09
C SER A 95 0.91 16.14 3.57
N LEU A 96 2.10 16.29 4.15
CA LEU A 96 2.27 16.79 5.52
C LEU A 96 1.62 18.17 5.74
N PRO A 97 1.78 19.17 4.83
CA PRO A 97 1.11 20.46 4.98
C PRO A 97 -0.41 20.34 5.08
N PHE A 98 -1.04 19.47 4.28
CA PHE A 98 -2.48 19.23 4.37
C PHE A 98 -2.89 18.64 5.72
N PHE A 99 -2.15 17.64 6.20
CA PHE A 99 -2.40 17.06 7.52
C PHE A 99 -2.27 18.08 8.66
N LEU A 100 -1.24 18.93 8.63
CA LEU A 100 -1.05 20.00 9.62
C LEU A 100 -2.13 21.08 9.52
N PHE A 101 -2.63 21.37 8.32
CA PHE A 101 -3.75 22.27 8.10
C PHE A 101 -5.03 21.73 8.76
N VAL A 102 -5.40 20.47 8.50
CA VAL A 102 -6.57 19.83 9.13
C VAL A 102 -6.41 19.77 10.66
N SER A 103 -5.23 19.35 11.13
CA SER A 103 -4.95 19.25 12.57
C SER A 103 -5.00 20.61 13.27
N SER A 104 -4.49 21.67 12.64
CA SER A 104 -4.55 23.01 13.22
C SER A 104 -5.99 23.53 13.25
N GLY A 105 -6.82 23.22 12.25
CA GLY A 105 -8.27 23.49 12.27
C GLY A 105 -8.97 22.79 13.44
N LEU A 106 -8.67 21.51 13.69
CA LEU A 106 -9.23 20.74 14.81
C LEU A 106 -8.80 21.30 16.17
N ILE A 107 -7.53 21.67 16.31
CA ILE A 107 -7.01 22.29 17.54
C ILE A 107 -7.68 23.65 17.77
N ALA A 108 -7.81 24.48 16.73
CA ALA A 108 -8.48 25.76 16.82
C ALA A 108 -9.96 25.59 17.22
N TRP A 109 -10.64 24.61 16.63
CA TRP A 109 -12.01 24.26 17.00
C TRP A 109 -12.11 23.83 18.48
N ALA A 110 -11.21 22.96 18.95
CA ALA A 110 -11.20 22.53 20.34
C ALA A 110 -10.94 23.69 21.32
N ILE A 111 -9.96 24.55 21.03
CA ILE A 111 -9.62 25.71 21.86
C ILE A 111 -10.80 26.69 21.95
N LEU A 112 -11.44 27.00 20.82
CA LEU A 112 -12.60 27.90 20.79
C LEU A 112 -13.81 27.29 21.50
N GLY A 113 -14.01 25.96 21.38
CA GLY A 113 -15.02 25.24 22.15
C GLY A 113 -14.83 25.43 23.66
N VAL A 114 -13.62 25.22 24.16
CA VAL A 114 -13.27 25.42 25.58
C VAL A 114 -13.38 26.90 25.99
N ALA A 115 -13.06 27.83 25.09
CA ALA A 115 -13.12 29.27 25.36
C ALA A 115 -14.56 29.82 25.52
N GLY A 116 -15.59 29.00 25.27
CA GLY A 116 -16.98 29.34 25.58
C GLY A 116 -17.99 29.02 24.48
N TYR A 117 -17.55 28.64 23.27
CA TYR A 117 -18.45 28.32 22.16
C TYR A 117 -19.03 26.89 22.24
N GLY A 118 -18.48 26.02 23.09
CA GLY A 118 -18.93 24.62 23.21
C GLY A 118 -20.37 24.41 23.66
N HIS A 119 -20.99 25.42 24.29
CA HIS A 119 -22.41 25.39 24.68
C HIS A 119 -23.36 25.78 23.54
N ASP A 120 -22.85 26.35 22.44
CA ASP A 120 -23.65 26.64 21.26
C ASP A 120 -23.87 25.36 20.44
N THR A 121 -25.14 25.02 20.22
CA THR A 121 -25.52 23.88 19.38
C THR A 121 -24.95 24.01 17.98
N ASN A 122 -24.90 25.22 17.42
CA ASN A 122 -24.36 25.46 16.09
C ASN A 122 -22.86 25.17 16.02
N TRP A 123 -22.11 25.44 17.10
CA TRP A 123 -20.68 25.15 17.18
C TRP A 123 -20.39 23.65 17.14
N ASN A 124 -21.22 22.86 17.85
CA ASN A 124 -21.10 21.40 17.90
C ASN A 124 -21.54 20.75 16.58
N VAL A 125 -22.58 21.29 15.93
CA VAL A 125 -23.02 20.81 14.60
C VAL A 125 -21.99 21.15 13.52
N LEU A 126 -21.36 22.32 13.57
CA LEU A 126 -20.39 22.79 12.57
C LEU A 126 -19.26 21.79 12.28
N ILE A 127 -18.65 21.20 13.32
CA ILE A 127 -17.56 20.24 13.11
C ILE A 127 -18.05 18.95 12.43
N SER A 128 -19.28 18.54 12.74
CA SER A 128 -19.89 17.36 12.12
C SER A 128 -20.11 17.58 10.63
N ASP A 129 -20.55 18.77 10.23
CA ASP A 129 -20.81 19.09 8.83
C ASP A 129 -19.52 19.22 8.02
N ILE A 130 -18.52 19.90 8.59
CA ILE A 130 -17.18 20.02 7.98
C ILE A 130 -16.59 18.62 7.80
N GLN A 131 -16.69 17.78 8.84
CA GLN A 131 -16.24 16.40 8.76
C GLN A 131 -16.98 15.65 7.67
N ALA A 132 -18.31 15.69 7.62
CA ALA A 132 -19.12 14.93 6.67
C ALA A 132 -18.71 15.20 5.21
N VAL A 133 -18.45 16.47 4.87
CA VAL A 133 -18.00 16.84 3.52
C VAL A 133 -16.55 16.40 3.29
N LEU A 134 -15.65 16.70 4.23
CA LEU A 134 -14.22 16.43 4.06
C LEU A 134 -13.90 14.94 4.06
N THR A 135 -14.45 14.15 4.98
CA THR A 135 -14.15 12.71 5.06
C THR A 135 -14.66 11.98 3.83
N TYR A 136 -15.76 12.39 3.23
CA TYR A 136 -16.24 11.77 1.99
C TYR A 136 -15.29 12.04 0.81
N ILE A 137 -14.76 13.26 0.71
CA ILE A 137 -13.74 13.61 -0.28
C ILE A 137 -12.45 12.80 -0.01
N LEU A 138 -12.01 12.77 1.25
CA LEU A 138 -10.81 12.05 1.66
C LEU A 138 -10.96 10.54 1.50
N ASP A 139 -12.16 9.98 1.68
CA ASP A 139 -12.44 8.56 1.46
C ASP A 139 -12.26 8.17 0.00
N SER A 140 -12.83 8.98 -0.91
CA SER A 140 -12.64 8.82 -2.35
C SER A 140 -11.15 8.89 -2.72
N PHE A 141 -10.40 9.80 -2.09
CA PHE A 141 -8.95 9.93 -2.29
C PHE A 141 -8.17 8.74 -1.71
N LEU A 142 -8.54 8.24 -0.53
CA LEU A 142 -7.91 7.08 0.11
C LEU A 142 -8.09 5.82 -0.73
N VAL A 143 -9.30 5.57 -1.22
CA VAL A 143 -9.56 4.43 -2.13
C VAL A 143 -8.70 4.57 -3.38
N ARG A 144 -8.59 5.78 -3.94
CA ARG A 144 -7.74 6.03 -5.10
C ARG A 144 -6.25 5.83 -4.83
N GLN A 145 -5.74 6.30 -3.68
CA GLN A 145 -4.35 6.04 -3.24
C GLN A 145 -4.09 4.55 -3.13
N GLN A 146 -5.02 3.79 -2.52
CA GLN A 146 -4.91 2.34 -2.39
C GLN A 146 -4.84 1.63 -3.73
N LEU A 147 -5.75 1.97 -4.66
CA LEU A 147 -5.78 1.38 -5.99
C LEU A 147 -4.47 1.67 -6.74
N ALA A 148 -4.01 2.92 -6.71
CA ALA A 148 -2.80 3.34 -7.41
C ALA A 148 -1.53 2.70 -6.83
N ALA A 149 -1.40 2.65 -5.50
CA ALA A 149 -0.29 2.00 -4.82
C ALA A 149 -0.22 0.50 -5.15
N HIS A 150 -1.37 -0.18 -5.09
CA HIS A 150 -1.47 -1.60 -5.41
C HIS A 150 -1.04 -1.91 -6.84
N ASP A 151 -1.54 -1.13 -7.80
CA ASP A 151 -1.19 -1.29 -9.23
C ASP A 151 0.31 -1.06 -9.46
N SER A 152 0.87 -0.04 -8.83
CA SER A 152 2.30 0.28 -8.93
C SER A 152 3.17 -0.87 -8.42
N VAL A 153 2.89 -1.39 -7.22
CA VAL A 153 3.65 -2.50 -6.62
C VAL A 153 3.55 -3.75 -7.49
N LEU A 154 2.37 -4.10 -8.00
CA LEU A 154 2.20 -5.26 -8.88
C LEU A 154 2.96 -5.14 -10.19
N VAL A 155 2.90 -3.98 -10.85
CA VAL A 155 3.62 -3.75 -12.11
C VAL A 155 5.12 -3.85 -11.89
N VAL A 156 5.65 -3.16 -10.89
CA VAL A 156 7.10 -3.20 -10.62
C VAL A 156 7.53 -4.61 -10.23
N THR A 157 6.79 -5.30 -9.37
CA THR A 157 7.11 -6.69 -8.99
C THR A 157 7.10 -7.61 -10.22
N ALA A 158 6.15 -7.45 -11.14
CA ALA A 158 6.10 -8.23 -12.38
C ALA A 158 7.33 -7.96 -13.28
N VAL A 159 7.76 -6.70 -13.40
CA VAL A 159 9.00 -6.34 -14.11
C VAL A 159 10.22 -7.00 -13.46
N LEU A 160 10.34 -6.92 -12.13
CA LEU A 160 11.45 -7.54 -11.40
C LEU A 160 11.45 -9.07 -11.53
N ARG A 161 10.28 -9.71 -11.58
CA ARG A 161 10.16 -11.16 -11.85
C ARG A 161 10.58 -11.51 -13.28
N SER A 162 10.19 -10.70 -14.27
CA SER A 162 10.57 -10.89 -15.68
C SER A 162 12.10 -10.81 -15.86
N ARG A 163 12.75 -9.82 -15.24
CA ARG A 163 14.23 -9.77 -15.19
C ARG A 163 14.81 -10.94 -14.41
N GLY A 164 14.24 -11.26 -13.26
CA GLY A 164 14.69 -12.36 -12.39
C GLY A 164 14.81 -13.68 -13.15
N GLN A 165 13.82 -14.02 -13.99
CA GLN A 165 13.87 -15.23 -14.83
C GLN A 165 15.03 -15.21 -15.84
N SER A 166 15.35 -14.05 -16.40
CA SER A 166 16.47 -13.89 -17.34
C SER A 166 17.82 -13.99 -16.62
N ILE A 167 17.93 -13.36 -15.44
CA ILE A 167 19.08 -13.44 -14.55
C ILE A 167 19.34 -14.90 -14.13
N GLU A 168 18.30 -15.62 -13.73
CA GLU A 168 18.37 -17.03 -13.36
C GLU A 168 18.87 -17.91 -14.52
N ALA A 169 18.40 -17.66 -15.75
CA ALA A 169 18.86 -18.37 -16.94
C ALA A 169 20.35 -18.10 -17.24
N MET A 170 20.79 -16.85 -17.13
CA MET A 170 22.20 -16.48 -17.30
C MET A 170 23.10 -17.09 -16.22
N TRP A 171 22.63 -17.14 -14.96
CA TRP A 171 23.35 -17.82 -13.89
C TRP A 171 23.52 -19.31 -14.15
N ARG A 172 22.48 -20.00 -14.63
CA ARG A 172 22.59 -21.42 -15.02
C ARG A 172 23.61 -21.63 -16.13
N GLN A 173 23.66 -20.73 -17.11
CA GLN A 173 24.65 -20.78 -18.18
C GLN A 173 26.07 -20.65 -17.61
N LEU A 174 26.32 -19.68 -16.73
CA LEU A 174 27.63 -19.53 -16.06
C LEU A 174 28.01 -20.75 -15.21
N ALA A 175 27.05 -21.32 -14.48
CA ALA A 175 27.27 -22.53 -13.68
C ALA A 175 27.69 -23.71 -14.58
N SER A 176 27.02 -23.90 -15.73
CA SER A 176 27.38 -24.96 -16.68
C SER A 176 28.78 -24.79 -17.30
N GLN A 177 29.22 -23.54 -17.51
CA GLN A 177 30.57 -23.25 -18.00
C GLN A 177 31.64 -23.60 -16.96
N LYS A 178 31.35 -23.39 -15.68
CA LYS A 178 32.26 -23.74 -14.58
C LYS A 178 32.53 -25.24 -14.55
N ASP A 179 31.51 -26.07 -14.64
CA ASP A 179 31.65 -27.54 -14.59
C ASP A 179 32.51 -28.04 -15.75
N ALA A 180 32.36 -27.47 -16.94
CA ALA A 180 33.19 -27.79 -18.11
C ALA A 180 34.68 -27.40 -17.95
N VAL A 181 34.98 -26.32 -17.21
CA VAL A 181 36.37 -25.86 -16.99
C VAL A 181 37.07 -26.68 -15.89
N VAL A 182 36.34 -27.11 -14.86
CA VAL A 182 36.88 -27.89 -13.74
C VAL A 182 37.33 -29.30 -14.16
N GLU A 183 36.70 -29.91 -15.17
CA GLU A 183 37.14 -31.21 -15.71
C GLU A 183 38.48 -31.14 -16.48
N GLY A 184 38.93 -29.95 -16.89
CA GLY A 184 40.10 -29.77 -17.77
C GLY A 184 41.38 -29.25 -17.13
N SER A 185 41.35 -28.70 -15.91
CA SER A 185 42.50 -27.95 -15.36
C SER A 185 42.90 -28.40 -13.95
N TYR A 186 43.96 -29.22 -13.86
CA TYR A 186 44.72 -29.44 -12.65
C TYR A 186 45.91 -28.49 -12.64
N THR A 187 45.75 -27.29 -12.05
CA THR A 187 46.90 -26.43 -11.73
C THR A 187 46.95 -26.15 -10.24
N THR A 188 48.13 -26.42 -9.67
CA THR A 188 48.53 -26.26 -8.28
C THR A 188 48.31 -24.84 -7.76
N ALA A 189 47.42 -24.70 -6.78
CA ALA A 189 47.07 -23.43 -6.15
C ALA A 189 48.12 -22.98 -5.11
N GLY A 190 48.54 -21.72 -5.21
CA GLY A 190 49.13 -20.98 -4.08
C GLY A 190 48.12 -20.78 -2.95
N PRO A 191 48.51 -20.11 -1.84
CA PRO A 191 47.62 -19.92 -0.69
C PRO A 191 46.32 -19.20 -1.12
N PRO A 192 45.16 -19.62 -0.58
CA PRO A 192 43.87 -19.05 -0.95
C PRO A 192 43.88 -17.55 -0.63
N ARG A 193 43.70 -16.73 -1.67
CA ARG A 193 43.56 -15.29 -1.53
C ARG A 193 42.07 -14.99 -1.41
N GLU A 194 41.65 -14.39 -0.31
CA GLU A 194 40.26 -14.05 -0.04
C GLU A 194 40.04 -12.54 -0.23
N GLU A 195 39.05 -12.15 -1.02
CA GLU A 195 38.63 -10.76 -1.18
C GLU A 195 37.39 -10.48 -0.34
N LYS A 196 37.55 -9.55 0.61
CA LYS A 196 36.44 -9.02 1.39
C LYS A 196 35.75 -7.91 0.62
N VAL A 197 34.51 -8.13 0.19
CA VAL A 197 33.73 -7.16 -0.59
C VAL A 197 32.67 -6.53 0.30
N THR A 198 32.83 -5.25 0.60
CA THR A 198 31.83 -4.48 1.35
C THR A 198 30.67 -4.13 0.43
N ILE A 199 29.45 -4.50 0.83
CA ILE A 199 28.22 -4.25 0.07
C ILE A 199 27.32 -3.34 0.92
N ASP A 200 27.06 -2.14 0.42
CA ASP A 200 26.10 -1.23 1.04
C ASP A 200 24.68 -1.63 0.66
N VAL A 201 23.93 -2.11 1.66
CA VAL A 201 22.53 -2.53 1.56
C VAL A 201 21.59 -1.58 2.31
N SER A 202 22.01 -0.33 2.52
CA SER A 202 21.14 0.71 3.06
C SER A 202 19.94 0.97 2.14
N LEU A 203 18.72 0.74 2.61
CA LEU A 203 17.52 1.30 1.96
C LEU A 203 17.37 2.79 2.35
N PRO A 204 16.65 3.59 1.55
CA PRO A 204 16.44 5.01 1.85
C PRO A 204 15.97 5.23 3.30
N GLU A 205 16.66 6.10 4.04
CA GLU A 205 16.30 6.38 5.43
C GLU A 205 14.98 7.18 5.54
N ASP A 206 14.19 6.88 6.57
CA ASP A 206 13.01 7.67 6.89
C ASP A 206 13.43 9.07 7.38
N THR A 207 12.89 10.11 6.74
CA THR A 207 12.98 11.49 7.26
C THR A 207 12.45 11.57 8.70
N TRP A 208 12.90 12.56 9.49
CA TRP A 208 12.44 12.73 10.88
C TRP A 208 10.91 12.83 11.00
N VAL A 209 10.26 13.45 10.02
CA VAL A 209 8.79 13.49 9.92
C VAL A 209 8.22 12.09 9.73
N GLY A 210 8.86 11.27 8.88
CA GLY A 210 8.46 9.88 8.64
C GLY A 210 8.54 9.04 9.90
N ARG A 211 9.61 9.23 10.68
CA ARG A 211 9.77 8.59 11.99
C ARG A 211 8.68 9.03 12.98
N CYS A 212 8.30 10.30 12.98
CA CYS A 212 7.22 10.81 13.82
C CYS A 212 5.85 10.22 13.40
N ALA A 213 5.53 10.30 12.11
CA ALA A 213 4.30 9.74 11.54
C ALA A 213 4.19 8.23 11.79
N LYS A 214 5.29 7.49 11.62
CA LYS A 214 5.36 6.06 11.93
C LYS A 214 5.04 5.77 13.40
N ARG A 215 5.68 6.49 14.33
CA ARG A 215 5.38 6.35 15.76
C ARG A 215 3.92 6.66 16.08
N LEU A 216 3.38 7.73 15.51
CA LEU A 216 1.98 8.09 15.70
C LEU A 216 1.04 7.02 15.11
N SER A 217 1.42 6.42 13.99
CA SER A 217 0.67 5.34 13.34
C SER A 217 0.72 4.08 14.18
N ASP A 218 1.89 3.72 14.72
CA ASP A 218 2.08 2.58 15.61
C ASP A 218 1.22 2.71 16.87
N VAL A 219 1.09 3.93 17.42
CA VAL A 219 0.20 4.23 18.55
C VAL A 219 -1.27 4.14 18.14
N ALA A 220 -1.66 4.80 17.04
CA ALA A 220 -3.05 4.85 16.59
C ALA A 220 -3.60 3.46 16.21
N GLY A 221 -2.79 2.66 15.53
CA GLY A 221 -3.11 1.28 15.14
C GLY A 221 -2.84 0.24 16.23
N HIS A 222 -2.46 0.64 17.45
CA HIS A 222 -2.20 -0.29 18.53
C HIS A 222 -3.51 -0.87 19.09
N LEU A 223 -3.52 -2.17 19.43
CA LEU A 223 -4.72 -2.80 20.02
C LEU A 223 -5.18 -2.11 21.31
N VAL A 224 -4.24 -1.62 22.13
CA VAL A 224 -4.59 -0.86 23.35
C VAL A 224 -5.40 0.38 23.00
N THR A 225 -5.06 1.10 21.92
CA THR A 225 -5.80 2.27 21.46
C THR A 225 -7.22 1.89 21.01
N LEU A 226 -7.37 0.77 20.31
CA LEU A 226 -8.67 0.23 19.92
C LEU A 226 -9.52 -0.18 21.14
N VAL A 227 -8.91 -0.78 22.16
CA VAL A 227 -9.60 -1.13 23.41
C VAL A 227 -10.00 0.12 24.18
N LEU A 228 -9.11 1.12 24.27
CA LEU A 228 -9.41 2.41 24.90
C LEU A 228 -10.52 3.16 24.18
N PHE A 229 -10.58 3.09 22.85
CA PHE A 229 -11.68 3.61 22.05
C PHE A 229 -13.02 3.01 22.52
N TRP A 230 -13.14 1.68 22.57
CA TRP A 230 -14.37 1.02 23.01
C TRP A 230 -14.70 1.23 24.48
N ILE A 231 -13.68 1.32 25.36
CA ILE A 231 -13.88 1.72 26.76
C ILE A 231 -14.47 3.13 26.81
N GLY A 232 -13.97 4.07 26.01
CA GLY A 232 -14.53 5.41 25.88
C GLY A 232 -16.01 5.40 25.47
N ILE A 233 -16.37 4.60 24.47
CA ILE A 233 -17.76 4.41 24.05
C ILE A 233 -18.62 3.83 25.19
N ALA A 234 -18.12 2.81 25.89
CA ALA A 234 -18.86 2.18 26.99
C ALA A 234 -19.09 3.13 28.17
N VAL A 235 -18.06 3.92 28.54
CA VAL A 235 -18.16 4.97 29.56
C VAL A 235 -19.19 6.01 29.13
N TRP A 236 -19.13 6.45 27.88
CA TRP A 236 -20.09 7.40 27.32
C TRP A 236 -21.54 6.89 27.40
N LEU A 237 -21.78 5.63 27.01
CA LEU A 237 -23.09 4.97 27.10
C LEU A 237 -23.57 4.85 28.56
N ALA A 238 -22.67 4.61 29.51
CA ALA A 238 -23.02 4.52 30.92
C ALA A 238 -23.55 5.85 31.50
N PHE A 239 -23.14 7.00 30.94
CA PHE A 239 -23.69 8.30 31.31
C PHE A 239 -25.05 8.61 30.67
N GLY A 240 -25.46 7.87 29.63
CA GLY A 240 -26.72 8.08 28.91
C GLY A 240 -27.96 8.20 29.82
N PRO A 241 -28.19 7.26 30.77
CA PRO A 241 -29.32 7.34 31.70
C PRO A 241 -29.33 8.61 32.57
N SER A 242 -28.16 9.08 33.02
CA SER A 242 -28.04 10.30 33.84
C SER A 242 -28.38 11.58 33.06
N GLN A 243 -28.29 11.51 31.74
CA GLN A 243 -28.62 12.60 30.81
C GLN A 243 -29.95 12.36 30.10
N GLU A 244 -30.76 11.40 30.58
CA GLU A 244 -32.06 11.01 30.00
C GLU A 244 -32.00 10.68 28.49
N TRP A 245 -30.84 10.24 28.01
CA TRP A 245 -30.59 9.99 26.58
C TRP A 245 -30.87 11.21 25.69
N SER A 246 -30.64 12.43 26.22
CA SER A 246 -30.95 13.69 25.57
C SER A 246 -30.28 13.85 24.19
N ASN A 247 -30.86 14.70 23.35
CA ASN A 247 -30.26 15.05 22.06
C ASN A 247 -28.91 15.76 22.22
N GLU A 248 -28.71 16.50 23.32
CA GLU A 248 -27.44 17.17 23.62
C GLU A 248 -26.34 16.15 23.94
N TRP A 249 -26.66 15.11 24.73
CA TRP A 249 -25.78 13.96 24.93
C TRP A 249 -25.40 13.35 23.56
N GLN A 250 -26.37 12.98 22.73
CA GLN A 250 -26.07 12.41 21.41
C GLN A 250 -25.21 13.34 20.53
N LEU A 251 -25.44 14.65 20.60
CA LEU A 251 -24.70 15.65 19.83
C LEU A 251 -23.24 15.76 20.26
N TYR A 252 -22.93 15.71 21.56
CA TYR A 252 -21.53 15.72 22.02
C TYR A 252 -20.75 14.52 21.51
N MET A 253 -21.38 13.34 21.47
CA MET A 253 -20.77 12.16 20.89
C MET A 253 -20.56 12.32 19.39
N ASN A 254 -21.56 12.85 18.68
CA ASN A 254 -21.48 13.15 17.26
C ASN A 254 -20.26 14.03 16.96
N SER A 255 -20.17 15.21 17.58
CA SER A 255 -19.09 16.18 17.37
C SER A 255 -17.71 15.60 17.71
N SER A 256 -17.61 14.82 18.79
CA SER A 256 -16.35 14.18 19.20
C SER A 256 -15.90 13.11 18.20
N SER A 257 -16.84 12.27 17.73
CA SER A 257 -16.57 11.26 16.71
C SER A 257 -16.21 11.87 15.37
N SER A 258 -16.86 12.97 14.97
CA SER A 258 -16.52 13.73 13.76
C SER A 258 -15.12 14.33 13.83
N ALA A 259 -14.74 14.95 14.96
CA ALA A 259 -13.40 15.48 15.12
C ALA A 259 -12.33 14.37 15.02
N LEU A 260 -12.57 13.23 15.68
CA LEU A 260 -11.69 12.05 15.59
C LEU A 260 -11.60 11.52 14.16
N MET A 261 -12.73 11.38 13.48
CA MET A 261 -12.79 10.85 12.12
C MET A 261 -12.01 11.75 11.16
N LEU A 262 -12.24 13.07 11.19
CA LEU A 262 -11.52 14.01 10.35
C LEU A 262 -9.99 13.94 10.59
N PHE A 263 -9.57 13.80 11.85
CA PHE A 263 -8.17 13.58 12.20
C PHE A 263 -7.64 12.27 11.60
N VAL A 264 -8.32 11.15 11.83
CA VAL A 264 -7.90 9.81 11.40
C VAL A 264 -7.82 9.72 9.87
N PHE A 265 -8.78 10.29 9.13
CA PHE A 265 -8.74 10.31 7.66
C PHE A 265 -7.55 11.11 7.13
N ALA A 266 -7.35 12.35 7.60
CA ALA A 266 -6.22 13.17 7.19
C ALA A 266 -4.88 12.51 7.57
N PHE A 267 -4.82 11.89 8.75
CA PHE A 267 -3.65 11.16 9.20
C PHE A 267 -3.37 9.93 8.33
N LEU A 268 -4.39 9.14 7.98
CA LEU A 268 -4.24 7.95 7.15
C LEU A 268 -3.81 8.33 5.72
N CYS A 269 -4.38 9.38 5.10
CA CYS A 269 -3.92 9.89 3.81
C CYS A 269 -2.42 10.23 3.86
N CYS A 270 -2.00 10.90 4.94
CA CYS A 270 -0.62 11.31 5.14
C CYS A 270 0.33 10.12 5.32
N VAL A 271 -0.03 9.14 6.15
CA VAL A 271 0.79 7.94 6.37
C VAL A 271 0.90 7.11 5.09
N ARG A 272 -0.20 6.90 4.37
CA ARG A 272 -0.23 6.09 3.15
C ARG A 272 0.60 6.69 2.03
N GLU A 273 0.47 8.00 1.79
CA GLU A 273 1.24 8.68 0.74
C GLU A 273 2.74 8.55 1.01
N ARG A 274 3.16 8.84 2.25
CA ARG A 274 4.56 8.74 2.66
C ARG A 274 5.11 7.31 2.58
N HIS A 275 4.30 6.32 2.93
CA HIS A 275 4.68 4.92 2.76
C HIS A 275 4.83 4.57 1.27
N GLY A 276 3.91 5.03 0.42
CA GLY A 276 3.99 4.87 -1.03
C GLY A 276 5.30 5.44 -1.60
N ASP A 277 5.67 6.66 -1.20
CA ASP A 277 6.92 7.30 -1.59
C ASP A 277 8.15 6.47 -1.16
N HIS A 278 8.14 5.95 0.06
CA HIS A 278 9.24 5.12 0.58
C HIS A 278 9.37 3.79 -0.17
N VAL A 279 8.24 3.09 -0.41
CA VAL A 279 8.22 1.85 -1.19
C VAL A 279 8.70 2.08 -2.61
N ALA A 280 8.26 3.17 -3.26
CA ALA A 280 8.72 3.55 -4.59
C ALA A 280 10.24 3.76 -4.61
N ALA A 281 10.80 4.50 -3.65
CA ALA A 281 12.24 4.71 -3.54
C ALA A 281 13.03 3.40 -3.31
N CYS A 282 12.51 2.48 -2.49
CA CYS A 282 13.11 1.16 -2.30
C CYS A 282 13.10 0.33 -3.59
N LEU A 283 11.95 0.30 -4.28
CA LEU A 283 11.79 -0.41 -5.53
C LEU A 283 12.70 0.15 -6.63
N ASP A 284 12.90 1.46 -6.70
CA ASP A 284 13.83 2.08 -7.64
C ASP A 284 15.28 1.64 -7.38
N LYS A 285 15.71 1.59 -6.11
CA LYS A 285 17.06 1.10 -5.76
C LYS A 285 17.25 -0.37 -6.11
N ILE A 286 16.22 -1.20 -5.88
CA ILE A 286 16.23 -2.62 -6.30
C ILE A 286 16.31 -2.72 -7.83
N ARG A 287 15.53 -1.91 -8.54
CA ARG A 287 15.48 -1.89 -10.00
C ARG A 287 16.82 -1.51 -10.61
N GLU A 288 17.48 -0.47 -10.09
CA GLU A 288 18.82 -0.06 -10.53
C GLU A 288 19.86 -1.17 -10.33
N THR A 289 19.80 -1.85 -9.19
CA THR A 289 20.67 -2.98 -8.85
C THR A 289 20.46 -4.14 -9.81
N ASP A 290 19.21 -4.44 -10.13
CA ASP A 290 18.82 -5.47 -11.09
C ASP A 290 19.33 -5.18 -12.50
N GLU A 291 19.15 -3.94 -12.97
CA GLU A 291 19.58 -3.56 -14.32
C GLU A 291 21.11 -3.65 -14.44
N GLU A 292 21.83 -3.30 -13.38
CA GLU A 292 23.28 -3.45 -13.35
C GLU A 292 23.72 -4.92 -13.28
N LEU A 293 23.05 -5.73 -12.46
CA LEU A 293 23.29 -7.18 -12.39
C LEU A 293 23.07 -7.83 -13.75
N GLU A 294 21.96 -7.51 -14.41
CA GLU A 294 21.64 -7.98 -15.74
C GLU A 294 22.72 -7.57 -16.75
N ARG A 295 23.14 -6.30 -16.77
CA ARG A 295 24.20 -5.83 -17.68
C ARG A 295 25.49 -6.61 -17.51
N VAL A 296 25.93 -6.86 -16.27
CA VAL A 296 27.14 -7.65 -15.98
C VAL A 296 26.96 -9.08 -16.49
N LEU A 297 25.83 -9.72 -16.18
CA LEU A 297 25.59 -11.10 -16.60
C LEU A 297 25.50 -11.28 -18.11
N ARG A 298 24.89 -10.33 -18.83
CA ARG A 298 24.86 -10.36 -20.31
C ARG A 298 26.26 -10.22 -20.91
N ARG A 299 27.14 -9.40 -20.30
CA ARG A 299 28.55 -9.33 -20.74
C ARG A 299 29.29 -10.64 -20.51
N LEU A 300 29.03 -11.31 -19.39
CA LEU A 300 29.69 -12.59 -19.05
C LEU A 300 29.18 -13.76 -19.89
N THR A 301 27.89 -13.79 -20.22
CA THR A 301 27.26 -14.92 -20.93
C THR A 301 27.13 -14.71 -22.44
N GLY A 302 27.20 -13.46 -22.90
CA GLY A 302 26.85 -13.08 -24.26
C GLY A 302 25.35 -13.11 -24.57
N ASP A 303 24.48 -13.24 -23.56
CA ASP A 303 23.03 -13.39 -23.76
C ASP A 303 22.38 -12.07 -24.26
N SER A 304 21.82 -12.12 -25.46
CA SER A 304 21.08 -11.02 -26.10
C SER A 304 19.58 -11.27 -26.21
N ARG A 305 19.05 -12.32 -25.56
CA ARG A 305 17.62 -12.63 -25.62
C ARG A 305 16.77 -11.58 -24.90
N PRO A 306 15.58 -11.24 -25.44
CA PRO A 306 14.64 -10.38 -24.76
C PRO A 306 14.08 -11.06 -23.51
N HIS A 307 13.60 -10.26 -22.56
CA HIS A 307 13.01 -10.78 -21.32
C HIS A 307 11.73 -11.58 -21.58
N SER A 308 11.53 -12.63 -20.77
CA SER A 308 10.31 -13.41 -20.77
C SER A 308 9.15 -12.60 -20.21
N THR A 309 7.99 -12.74 -20.83
CA THR A 309 6.76 -12.12 -20.35
C THR A 309 6.25 -12.85 -19.10
N VAL A 310 6.01 -12.10 -18.04
CA VAL A 310 5.40 -12.59 -16.80
C VAL A 310 3.91 -12.26 -16.82
N VAL A 311 3.09 -13.28 -16.57
CA VAL A 311 1.65 -13.14 -16.39
C VAL A 311 1.33 -13.19 -14.90
N VAL A 312 0.85 -12.08 -14.34
CA VAL A 312 0.25 -12.03 -13.02
C VAL A 312 -1.25 -12.32 -13.19
N PRO A 313 -1.73 -13.50 -12.76
CA PRO A 313 -3.10 -13.93 -13.05
C PRO A 313 -4.12 -13.01 -12.37
N ALA A 314 -5.29 -12.88 -13.01
CA ALA A 314 -6.44 -12.24 -12.39
C ALA A 314 -6.89 -13.03 -11.15
N PRO A 315 -7.29 -12.37 -10.05
CA PRO A 315 -7.76 -13.06 -8.87
C PRO A 315 -9.07 -13.79 -9.16
N ARG A 316 -9.22 -14.99 -8.58
CA ARG A 316 -10.51 -15.69 -8.57
C ARG A 316 -11.41 -15.01 -7.53
N ILE A 317 -12.42 -14.28 -7.99
CA ILE A 317 -13.32 -13.53 -7.12
C ILE A 317 -14.73 -14.12 -7.12
N THR A 318 -15.37 -14.11 -5.96
CA THR A 318 -16.80 -14.45 -5.80
C THR A 318 -17.68 -13.36 -6.44
N ARG A 319 -18.97 -13.64 -6.63
CA ARG A 319 -19.92 -12.61 -7.12
C ARG A 319 -20.06 -11.45 -6.13
N LEU A 320 -20.03 -11.74 -4.83
CA LEU A 320 -20.11 -10.73 -3.77
C LEU A 320 -18.87 -9.84 -3.76
N GLN A 321 -17.66 -10.44 -3.78
CA GLN A 321 -16.40 -9.70 -3.95
C GLN A 321 -16.40 -8.83 -5.20
N ARG A 322 -16.93 -9.33 -6.33
CA ARG A 322 -17.03 -8.54 -7.56
C ARG A 322 -17.90 -7.29 -7.37
N ALA A 323 -19.01 -7.40 -6.65
CA ALA A 323 -19.87 -6.26 -6.36
C ALA A 323 -19.17 -5.25 -5.43
N ILE A 324 -18.48 -5.73 -4.40
CA ILE A 324 -17.70 -4.89 -3.47
C ILE A 324 -16.57 -4.14 -4.22
N ASN A 325 -15.80 -4.86 -5.04
CA ASN A 325 -14.72 -4.27 -5.82
C ASN A 325 -15.24 -3.26 -6.84
N TYR A 326 -16.38 -3.55 -7.48
CA TYR A 326 -17.02 -2.59 -8.38
C TYR A 326 -17.44 -1.31 -7.67
N TYR A 327 -18.07 -1.42 -6.49
CA TYR A 327 -18.45 -0.27 -5.68
C TYR A 327 -17.25 0.60 -5.30
N ALA A 328 -16.15 -0.02 -4.89
CA ALA A 328 -14.96 0.72 -4.55
C ALA A 328 -14.24 1.35 -5.74
N GLU A 329 -14.15 0.64 -6.86
CA GLU A 329 -13.63 1.22 -8.11
C GLU A 329 -14.48 2.41 -8.54
N PHE A 330 -15.80 2.34 -8.36
CA PHE A 330 -16.70 3.46 -8.60
C PHE A 330 -16.36 4.65 -7.70
N ILE A 331 -16.26 4.47 -6.38
CA ILE A 331 -15.92 5.54 -5.43
C ILE A 331 -14.55 6.18 -5.72
N GLY A 332 -13.51 5.37 -5.89
CA GLY A 332 -12.14 5.85 -6.16
C GLY A 332 -11.93 6.39 -7.58
N SER A 333 -12.93 6.28 -8.46
CA SER A 333 -12.84 6.78 -9.83
C SER A 333 -13.18 8.27 -9.93
N LEU A 334 -12.76 8.87 -11.05
CA LEU A 334 -13.20 10.22 -11.42
C LEU A 334 -14.73 10.33 -11.50
N VAL A 335 -15.42 9.24 -11.87
CA VAL A 335 -16.90 9.21 -11.92
C VAL A 335 -17.48 9.28 -10.52
N GLY A 336 -16.90 8.57 -9.54
CA GLY A 336 -17.29 8.66 -8.13
C GLY A 336 -17.14 10.07 -7.60
N VAL A 337 -15.95 10.67 -7.78
CA VAL A 337 -15.68 12.06 -7.35
C VAL A 337 -16.61 13.07 -8.03
N ALA A 338 -16.89 12.91 -9.33
CA ALA A 338 -17.84 13.79 -10.03
C ALA A 338 -19.27 13.61 -9.53
N SER A 339 -19.69 12.38 -9.23
CA SER A 339 -21.01 12.08 -8.68
C SER A 339 -21.18 12.68 -7.29
N LEU A 340 -20.15 12.58 -6.46
CA LEU A 340 -20.10 13.24 -5.16
C LEU A 340 -20.27 14.76 -5.29
N LEU A 341 -19.52 15.39 -6.20
CA LEU A 341 -19.60 16.83 -6.41
C LEU A 341 -21.02 17.26 -6.80
N VAL A 342 -21.70 16.49 -7.65
CA VAL A 342 -23.09 16.74 -8.04
C VAL A 342 -24.02 16.66 -6.83
N VAL A 343 -23.86 15.64 -5.96
CA VAL A 343 -24.66 15.49 -4.74
C VAL A 343 -24.44 16.66 -3.79
N VAL A 344 -23.19 17.07 -3.54
CA VAL A 344 -22.86 18.22 -2.68
C VAL A 344 -23.43 19.52 -3.23
N VAL A 345 -23.32 19.75 -4.54
CA VAL A 345 -23.89 20.93 -5.20
C VAL A 345 -25.42 20.93 -5.12
N ALA A 346 -26.06 19.79 -5.36
CA ALA A 346 -27.51 19.66 -5.26
C ALA A 346 -28.01 19.89 -3.83
N TRP A 347 -27.29 19.36 -2.83
CA TRP A 347 -27.55 19.65 -1.42
C TRP A 347 -27.39 21.14 -1.13
N ALA A 348 -26.26 21.76 -1.49
CA ALA A 348 -26.06 23.20 -1.26
C ALA A 348 -27.14 24.07 -1.94
N ALA A 349 -27.59 23.68 -3.14
CA ALA A 349 -28.64 24.37 -3.88
C ALA A 349 -30.05 24.20 -3.29
N ALA A 350 -30.32 23.08 -2.61
CA ALA A 350 -31.58 22.84 -1.93
C ALA A 350 -31.65 23.54 -0.55
N GLY A 351 -30.50 23.82 0.07
CA GLY A 351 -30.41 24.45 1.39
C GLY A 351 -31.23 25.72 1.60
N PRO A 352 -31.31 26.68 0.64
CA PRO A 352 -32.15 27.87 0.78
C PRO A 352 -33.65 27.55 0.99
N ALA A 353 -34.16 26.49 0.38
CA ALA A 353 -35.55 26.08 0.53
C ALA A 353 -35.86 25.56 1.95
N PHE A 354 -34.83 25.01 2.61
CA PHE A 354 -34.89 24.50 3.99
C PHE A 354 -34.24 25.45 5.01
N LYS A 355 -33.95 26.70 4.61
CA LYS A 355 -33.39 27.77 5.45
C LYS A 355 -32.04 27.46 6.11
N PHE A 356 -31.33 26.43 5.66
CA PHE A 356 -30.07 25.99 6.28
C PHE A 356 -30.19 25.82 7.80
N ASP A 357 -31.30 25.26 8.28
CA ASP A 357 -31.47 24.98 9.72
C ASP A 357 -30.61 23.79 10.17
N ALA A 358 -30.49 23.58 11.48
CA ALA A 358 -29.68 22.49 12.03
C ALA A 358 -30.11 21.10 11.50
N THR A 359 -31.39 20.93 11.14
CA THR A 359 -31.92 19.70 10.55
C THR A 359 -31.38 19.49 9.13
N TRP A 360 -31.31 20.54 8.32
CA TRP A 360 -30.75 20.52 6.97
C TRP A 360 -29.25 20.18 6.98
N TRP A 361 -28.50 20.76 7.92
CA TRP A 361 -27.09 20.48 8.12
C TRP A 361 -26.87 19.03 8.58
N LEU A 362 -27.65 18.56 9.54
CA LEU A 362 -27.52 17.20 10.05
C LEU A 362 -27.90 16.11 9.02
N LEU A 363 -28.64 16.46 7.96
CA LEU A 363 -28.95 15.56 6.85
C LEU A 363 -27.70 15.11 6.09
N ILE A 364 -26.75 16.02 5.81
CA ILE A 364 -25.52 15.63 5.12
C ILE A 364 -24.65 14.74 6.01
N GLY A 365 -24.61 15.04 7.32
CA GLY A 365 -23.95 14.19 8.32
C GLY A 365 -24.55 12.79 8.38
N THR A 366 -25.88 12.68 8.34
CA THR A 366 -26.58 11.38 8.34
C THR A 366 -26.24 10.54 7.12
N TYR A 367 -26.22 11.16 5.94
CA TYR A 367 -25.79 10.47 4.71
C TYR A 367 -24.32 10.03 4.81
N ALA A 368 -23.45 10.94 5.24
CA ALA A 368 -22.02 10.67 5.37
C ALA A 368 -21.73 9.54 6.37
N GLY A 369 -22.38 9.52 7.54
CA GLY A 369 -22.21 8.46 8.53
C GLY A 369 -22.66 7.09 8.01
N LEU A 370 -23.81 6.99 7.34
CA LEU A 370 -24.30 5.72 6.79
C LEU A 370 -23.39 5.19 5.69
N VAL A 371 -23.03 6.04 4.72
CA VAL A 371 -22.18 5.64 3.58
C VAL A 371 -20.75 5.38 4.03
N GLY A 372 -20.19 6.25 4.87
CA GLY A 372 -18.85 6.14 5.43
C GLY A 372 -18.66 4.87 6.25
N MET A 373 -19.66 4.44 7.03
CA MET A 373 -19.60 3.14 7.71
C MET A 373 -19.44 1.98 6.72
N ASN A 374 -20.19 1.98 5.61
CA ASN A 374 -20.05 0.96 4.58
C ASN A 374 -18.66 1.05 3.90
N ASP A 375 -18.21 2.26 3.61
CA ASP A 375 -16.90 2.51 2.98
C ASP A 375 -15.75 2.03 3.87
N GLY A 376 -15.84 2.18 5.19
CA GLY A 376 -14.91 1.61 6.16
C GLY A 376 -14.76 0.10 6.03
N PHE A 377 -15.88 -0.63 5.91
CA PHE A 377 -15.86 -2.09 5.68
C PHE A 377 -15.26 -2.45 4.31
N VAL A 378 -15.69 -1.72 3.26
CA VAL A 378 -15.22 -1.94 1.89
C VAL A 378 -13.71 -1.72 1.79
N MET A 379 -13.20 -0.60 2.31
CA MET A 379 -11.77 -0.30 2.36
C MET A 379 -10.99 -1.36 3.13
N ARG A 380 -11.50 -1.81 4.28
CA ARG A 380 -10.81 -2.84 5.07
C ARG A 380 -10.73 -4.17 4.32
N HIS A 381 -11.80 -4.56 3.64
CA HIS A 381 -11.85 -5.74 2.79
C HIS A 381 -10.84 -5.66 1.64
N MET A 382 -10.87 -4.56 0.87
CA MET A 382 -9.96 -4.35 -0.25
C MET A 382 -8.50 -4.30 0.17
N SER A 383 -8.20 -3.58 1.25
CA SER A 383 -6.84 -3.51 1.78
C SER A 383 -6.32 -4.91 2.11
N ALA A 384 -7.12 -5.79 2.73
CA ALA A 384 -6.71 -7.18 2.96
C ALA A 384 -6.43 -7.94 1.66
N GLN A 385 -7.30 -7.77 0.66
CA GLN A 385 -7.18 -8.45 -0.63
C GLN A 385 -5.91 -8.01 -1.38
N PHE A 386 -5.62 -6.70 -1.40
CA PHE A 386 -4.44 -6.16 -2.05
C PHE A 386 -3.15 -6.62 -1.37
N GLN A 387 -3.10 -6.54 -0.04
CA GLN A 387 -1.95 -7.00 0.75
C GLN A 387 -1.65 -8.48 0.53
N ALA A 388 -2.68 -9.34 0.53
CA ALA A 388 -2.52 -10.77 0.27
C ALA A 388 -1.95 -11.03 -1.12
N ARG A 389 -2.37 -10.25 -2.12
CA ARG A 389 -1.90 -10.40 -3.50
C ARG A 389 -0.48 -9.89 -3.69
N GLU A 390 -0.17 -8.70 -3.18
CA GLU A 390 1.18 -8.12 -3.21
C GLU A 390 2.18 -9.06 -2.53
N GLY A 391 1.85 -9.54 -1.33
CA GLY A 391 2.69 -10.47 -0.59
C GLY A 391 2.92 -11.79 -1.33
N ALA A 392 1.93 -12.31 -2.06
CA ALA A 392 2.11 -13.52 -2.86
C ALA A 392 3.05 -13.31 -4.06
N GLU A 393 3.01 -12.14 -4.71
CA GLU A 393 3.92 -11.84 -5.82
C GLU A 393 5.35 -11.54 -5.34
N LEU A 394 5.50 -10.86 -4.20
CA LEU A 394 6.80 -10.65 -3.55
C LEU A 394 7.41 -11.99 -3.08
N ALA A 395 6.61 -12.91 -2.55
CA ALA A 395 7.08 -14.25 -2.18
C ALA A 395 7.61 -15.02 -3.40
N ARG A 396 6.93 -14.97 -4.55
CA ARG A 396 7.42 -15.58 -5.78
C ARG A 396 8.70 -14.93 -6.29
N LEU A 397 8.86 -13.61 -6.13
CA LEU A 397 10.11 -12.93 -6.44
C LEU A 397 11.25 -13.45 -5.56
N ALA A 398 11.00 -13.61 -4.26
CA ALA A 398 11.96 -14.16 -3.32
C ALA A 398 12.37 -15.61 -3.66
N GLU A 399 11.43 -16.45 -4.13
CA GLU A 399 11.75 -17.80 -4.62
C GLU A 399 12.72 -17.78 -5.82
N THR A 400 12.51 -16.88 -6.79
CA THR A 400 13.43 -16.69 -7.92
C THR A 400 14.82 -16.23 -7.48
N ASP A 401 14.89 -15.27 -6.54
CA ASP A 401 16.16 -14.80 -6.00
C ASP A 401 16.92 -15.93 -5.26
N LEU A 402 16.20 -16.74 -4.46
CA LEU A 402 16.79 -17.89 -3.76
C LEU A 402 17.30 -18.96 -4.75
N ALA A 403 16.58 -19.20 -5.84
CA ALA A 403 17.03 -20.10 -6.90
C ALA A 403 18.33 -19.60 -7.56
N CYS A 404 18.49 -18.29 -7.74
CA CYS A 404 19.72 -17.70 -8.25
C CYS A 404 20.88 -17.84 -7.25
N GLN A 405 20.62 -17.61 -5.95
CA GLN A 405 21.63 -17.78 -4.91
C GLN A 405 22.12 -19.22 -4.77
N ALA A 406 21.25 -20.20 -4.98
CA ALA A 406 21.63 -21.62 -4.97
C ALA A 406 22.62 -22.01 -6.10
N LEU A 407 22.72 -21.20 -7.17
CA LEU A 407 23.66 -21.41 -8.28
C LEU A 407 25.05 -20.80 -8.01
N VAL A 408 25.19 -20.06 -6.91
CA VAL A 408 26.41 -19.35 -6.51
C VAL A 408 27.15 -20.14 -5.41
N PRO A 409 28.50 -20.15 -5.35
CA PRO A 409 29.24 -20.89 -4.33
C PRO A 409 28.85 -20.50 -2.90
N SER A 410 28.89 -21.43 -1.94
CA SER A 410 28.52 -21.19 -0.54
C SER A 410 29.31 -20.05 0.12
N THR A 411 30.55 -19.78 -0.32
CA THR A 411 31.35 -18.64 0.15
C THR A 411 30.71 -17.28 -0.20
N ALA A 412 29.90 -17.24 -1.25
CA ALA A 412 29.15 -16.09 -1.71
C ALA A 412 27.70 -16.07 -1.20
N THR A 413 27.31 -17.04 -0.35
CA THR A 413 26.05 -16.98 0.40
C THR A 413 26.25 -16.22 1.71
N LEU A 414 25.20 -15.54 2.16
CA LEU A 414 25.21 -14.83 3.43
C LEU A 414 25.29 -15.84 4.57
N ASP A 415 26.39 -15.82 5.34
CA ASP A 415 26.48 -16.58 6.59
C ASP A 415 25.36 -16.14 7.54
N SER A 416 24.33 -16.97 7.65
CA SER A 416 23.25 -16.82 8.62
C SER A 416 23.67 -17.13 10.06
N SER A 417 24.95 -17.45 10.29
CA SER A 417 25.52 -17.81 11.59
C SER A 417 26.20 -16.64 12.27
N SER A 418 25.44 -15.63 12.67
CA SER A 418 25.80 -14.76 13.80
C SER A 418 24.75 -14.91 14.89
N SER A 419 24.69 -16.10 15.48
CA SER A 419 23.97 -16.33 16.73
C SER A 419 24.75 -15.66 17.86
N VAL A 420 24.45 -14.39 18.12
CA VAL A 420 24.82 -13.73 19.37
C VAL A 420 23.98 -14.34 20.48
N ASP A 421 24.64 -14.88 21.51
CA ASP A 421 23.97 -15.43 22.70
C ASP A 421 22.99 -14.40 23.31
N PRO A 422 21.75 -14.78 23.61
CA PRO A 422 20.76 -13.83 24.09
C PRO A 422 21.08 -13.36 25.52
N PRO A 423 20.98 -12.04 25.81
CA PRO A 423 21.09 -11.55 27.18
C PRO A 423 19.90 -12.04 28.01
N LYS A 424 20.17 -12.50 29.25
CA LYS A 424 19.17 -12.95 30.24
C LYS A 424 18.07 -11.89 30.41
N ARG A 425 16.91 -12.10 29.80
CA ARG A 425 15.75 -11.21 29.88
C ARG A 425 15.03 -11.34 31.23
N SER A 426 14.79 -10.19 31.88
CA SER A 426 14.11 -10.08 33.17
C SER A 426 12.65 -10.53 33.10
N THR A 427 12.08 -10.99 34.22
CA THR A 427 10.71 -11.52 34.33
C THR A 427 9.63 -10.57 33.78
N LEU A 428 9.85 -9.26 33.90
CA LEU A 428 8.95 -8.22 33.42
C LEU A 428 8.90 -8.17 31.87
N SER A 429 10.05 -8.36 31.22
CA SER A 429 10.13 -8.38 29.75
C SER A 429 9.42 -9.61 29.14
N ARG A 430 9.42 -10.75 29.84
CA ARG A 430 8.65 -11.95 29.44
C ARG A 430 7.14 -11.74 29.55
N LEU A 431 6.69 -11.02 30.58
CA LEU A 431 5.28 -10.72 30.77
C LEU A 431 4.77 -9.74 29.69
N LEU A 432 5.55 -8.70 29.40
CA LEU A 432 5.27 -7.77 28.29
C LEU A 432 5.24 -8.49 26.93
N ALA A 433 6.19 -9.39 26.66
CA ALA A 433 6.21 -10.19 25.44
C ALA A 433 4.97 -11.10 25.31
N THR A 434 4.48 -11.65 26.43
CA THR A 434 3.27 -12.49 26.43
C THR A 434 2.02 -11.66 26.11
N ILE A 435 1.92 -10.47 26.69
CA ILE A 435 0.84 -9.51 26.39
C ILE A 435 0.91 -9.14 24.91
N ASP A 436 2.08 -8.78 24.39
CA ASP A 436 2.29 -8.46 22.96
C ASP A 436 1.86 -9.59 22.02
N ARG A 437 2.13 -10.84 22.38
CA ARG A 437 1.69 -12.00 21.57
C ARG A 437 0.16 -12.16 21.59
N LEU A 438 -0.48 -11.95 22.73
CA LEU A 438 -1.94 -12.04 22.85
C LEU A 438 -2.63 -10.90 22.12
N THR A 439 -2.11 -9.67 22.24
CA THR A 439 -2.62 -8.51 21.53
C THR A 439 -2.45 -8.67 20.03
N LEU A 440 -1.31 -9.19 19.57
CA LEU A 440 -1.09 -9.50 18.15
C LEU A 440 -2.10 -10.54 17.63
N ARG A 441 -2.32 -11.64 18.36
CA ARG A 441 -3.30 -12.67 17.94
C ARG A 441 -4.73 -12.14 17.92
N ALA A 442 -5.10 -11.31 18.89
CA ALA A 442 -6.41 -10.68 18.94
C ALA A 442 -6.58 -9.68 17.78
N SER A 443 -5.58 -8.83 17.53
CA SER A 443 -5.51 -7.93 16.37
C SER A 443 -5.77 -8.69 15.07
N LEU A 444 -5.00 -9.74 14.81
CA LEU A 444 -5.08 -10.51 13.58
C LEU A 444 -6.46 -11.14 13.37
N ARG A 445 -7.09 -11.63 14.45
CA ARG A 445 -8.46 -12.18 14.39
C ARG A 445 -9.50 -11.11 14.10
N VAL A 446 -9.44 -9.97 14.79
CA VAL A 446 -10.36 -8.85 14.56
C VAL A 446 -10.17 -8.30 13.14
N GLY A 447 -8.92 -8.14 12.70
CA GLY A 447 -8.58 -7.73 11.35
C GLY A 447 -9.09 -8.70 10.28
N TRP A 448 -8.96 -10.01 10.52
CA TRP A 448 -9.50 -11.03 9.63
C TRP A 448 -11.04 -10.98 9.54
N LEU A 449 -11.71 -10.84 10.69
CA LEU A 449 -13.18 -10.75 10.73
C LEU A 449 -13.69 -9.50 9.99
N CYS A 450 -13.12 -8.32 10.28
CA CYS A 450 -13.52 -7.05 9.67
C CYS A 450 -13.18 -6.94 8.18
N SER A 451 -12.25 -7.77 7.68
CA SER A 451 -11.91 -7.81 6.25
C SER A 451 -12.67 -8.86 5.46
N HIS A 452 -13.58 -9.61 6.08
CA HIS A 452 -14.37 -10.62 5.37
C HIS A 452 -15.49 -9.95 4.53
N GLU A 453 -15.77 -10.48 3.33
CA GLU A 453 -16.88 -10.02 2.48
C GLU A 453 -18.26 -9.97 3.20
N TYR A 454 -18.48 -10.85 4.18
CA TYR A 454 -19.71 -10.85 4.99
C TYR A 454 -19.79 -9.69 5.98
N ALA A 455 -18.66 -9.10 6.38
CA ALA A 455 -18.65 -7.91 7.23
C ALA A 455 -19.22 -6.70 6.46
N VAL A 456 -18.91 -6.57 5.16
CA VAL A 456 -19.50 -5.56 4.28
C VAL A 456 -21.01 -5.76 4.15
N LEU A 457 -21.46 -7.00 3.92
CA LEU A 457 -22.89 -7.31 3.86
C LEU A 457 -23.61 -6.99 5.18
N LEU A 458 -22.99 -7.32 6.32
CA LEU A 458 -23.51 -6.96 7.64
C LEU A 458 -23.64 -5.45 7.78
N GLY A 459 -22.66 -4.66 7.32
CA GLY A 459 -22.73 -3.20 7.27
C GLY A 459 -23.98 -2.69 6.53
N VAL A 460 -24.25 -3.24 5.33
CA VAL A 460 -25.45 -2.90 4.55
C VAL A 460 -26.74 -3.26 5.30
N LEU A 461 -26.79 -4.42 5.96
CA LEU A 461 -27.94 -4.83 6.77
C LEU A 461 -28.17 -3.90 7.97
N VAL A 462 -27.10 -3.45 8.63
CA VAL A 462 -27.16 -2.47 9.72
C VAL A 462 -27.70 -1.13 9.20
N ILE A 463 -27.22 -0.64 8.05
CA ILE A 463 -27.73 0.58 7.42
C ILE A 463 -29.23 0.47 7.15
N ALA A 464 -29.68 -0.64 6.55
CA ALA A 464 -31.10 -0.86 6.28
C ALA A 464 -31.93 -0.82 7.56
N GLY A 465 -31.45 -1.46 8.64
CA GLY A 465 -32.09 -1.43 9.96
C GLY A 465 -32.17 -0.01 10.54
N LEU A 466 -31.10 0.77 10.45
CA LEU A 466 -31.06 2.17 10.91
C LEU A 466 -32.03 3.06 10.12
N VAL A 467 -32.07 2.93 8.79
CA VAL A 467 -32.99 3.68 7.93
C VAL A 467 -34.45 3.34 8.24
N VAL A 468 -34.78 2.06 8.49
CA VAL A 468 -36.12 1.65 8.90
C VAL A 468 -36.48 2.25 10.27
N ALA A 469 -35.56 2.23 11.24
CA ALA A 469 -35.77 2.83 12.55
C ALA A 469 -35.95 4.36 12.47
N ALA A 470 -35.13 5.06 11.69
CA ALA A 470 -35.25 6.51 11.48
C ALA A 470 -36.56 6.87 10.75
N SER A 471 -37.00 6.05 9.81
CA SER A 471 -38.28 6.21 9.12
C SER A 471 -39.46 6.03 10.07
N ALA A 472 -39.39 5.05 10.99
CA ALA A 472 -40.39 4.87 12.04
C ALA A 472 -40.43 6.08 13.01
N LEU A 473 -39.28 6.70 13.25
CA LEU A 473 -39.12 7.96 14.00
C LEU A 473 -39.40 9.22 13.16
N LYS A 474 -39.95 9.06 11.95
CA LYS A 474 -40.33 10.14 11.02
C LYS A 474 -39.19 11.12 10.73
N TRP A 475 -37.94 10.65 10.71
CA TRP A 475 -36.75 11.48 10.48
C TRP A 475 -36.65 12.69 11.43
N SER A 476 -37.17 12.55 12.66
CA SER A 476 -36.92 13.49 13.76
C SER A 476 -35.43 13.63 14.05
N LEU A 477 -35.04 14.66 14.81
CA LEU A 477 -33.64 14.87 15.20
C LEU A 477 -33.00 13.61 15.80
N THR A 478 -33.71 12.91 16.68
CA THR A 478 -33.27 11.62 17.24
C THR A 478 -33.13 10.53 16.18
N GLY A 479 -34.05 10.47 15.21
CA GLY A 479 -33.96 9.52 14.09
C GLY A 479 -32.75 9.78 13.19
N GLN A 480 -32.38 11.05 12.96
CA GLN A 480 -31.20 11.41 12.18
C GLN A 480 -29.91 11.14 12.96
N LEU A 481 -29.85 11.50 14.24
CA LEU A 481 -28.71 11.19 15.12
C LEU A 481 -28.48 9.69 15.26
N LEU A 482 -29.56 8.88 15.29
CA LEU A 482 -29.47 7.41 15.27
C LEU A 482 -28.82 6.87 13.98
N CYS A 483 -29.03 7.53 12.84
CA CYS A 483 -28.39 7.19 11.58
C CYS A 483 -27.02 7.84 11.38
N ASN A 484 -26.58 8.72 12.28
CA ASN A 484 -25.29 9.40 12.18
C ASN A 484 -24.27 8.88 13.21
N VAL A 485 -24.64 8.89 14.49
CA VAL A 485 -23.69 8.62 15.60
C VAL A 485 -23.20 7.17 15.63
N PRO A 486 -24.05 6.13 15.67
CA PRO A 486 -23.57 4.75 15.66
C PRO A 486 -22.75 4.41 14.40
N PRO A 487 -23.18 4.79 13.17
CA PRO A 487 -22.35 4.59 11.98
C PRO A 487 -21.00 5.28 12.06
N SER A 488 -20.94 6.54 12.51
CA SER A 488 -19.68 7.29 12.66
C SER A 488 -18.72 6.65 13.67
N ILE A 489 -19.23 6.06 14.75
CA ILE A 489 -18.43 5.28 15.71
C ILE A 489 -17.84 4.03 15.04
N ILE A 490 -18.67 3.28 14.31
CA ILE A 490 -18.24 2.05 13.62
C ILE A 490 -17.22 2.38 12.54
N GLU A 491 -17.46 3.42 11.75
CA GLU A 491 -16.53 3.92 10.74
C GLU A 491 -15.19 4.31 11.36
N SER A 492 -15.20 5.11 12.44
CA SER A 492 -13.99 5.51 13.14
C SER A 492 -13.18 4.30 13.61
N PHE A 493 -13.85 3.28 14.14
CA PHE A 493 -13.22 2.01 14.51
C PHE A 493 -12.61 1.30 13.31
N MET A 494 -13.33 1.21 12.18
CA MET A 494 -12.83 0.60 10.95
C MET A 494 -11.61 1.34 10.41
N MET A 495 -11.57 2.67 10.50
CA MET A 495 -10.43 3.46 10.06
C MET A 495 -9.19 3.23 10.94
N LEU A 496 -9.35 3.10 12.25
CA LEU A 496 -8.26 2.68 13.13
C LEU A 496 -7.77 1.27 12.80
N MET A 497 -8.68 0.34 12.48
CA MET A 497 -8.33 -1.01 12.01
C MET A 497 -7.59 -0.99 10.65
N VAL A 498 -7.92 -0.04 9.77
CA VAL A 498 -7.20 0.16 8.50
C VAL A 498 -5.79 0.68 8.77
N ILE A 499 -5.59 1.62 9.71
CA ILE A 499 -4.25 2.05 10.15
C ILE A 499 -3.44 0.87 10.66
N GLN A 500 -4.03 0.04 11.53
CA GLN A 500 -3.37 -1.14 12.06
C GLN A 500 -2.94 -2.11 10.96
N GLY A 501 -3.86 -2.47 10.07
CA GLY A 501 -3.56 -3.35 8.93
C GLY A 501 -2.55 -2.75 7.97
N HIS A 502 -2.49 -1.43 7.85
CA HIS A 502 -1.49 -0.73 7.07
C HIS A 502 -0.10 -0.82 7.71
N ASN A 503 0.02 -0.61 9.03
CA ASN A 503 1.30 -0.72 9.75
C ASN A 503 1.89 -2.13 9.69
N GLU A 504 1.04 -3.15 9.88
CA GLU A 504 1.45 -4.55 9.78
C GLU A 504 1.99 -4.87 8.37
N ASN A 505 1.29 -4.38 7.34
CA ASN A 505 1.74 -4.56 5.95
C ASN A 505 2.99 -3.77 5.61
N ASP A 506 3.11 -2.51 6.06
CA ASP A 506 4.30 -1.68 5.86
C ASP A 506 5.54 -2.39 6.42
N ALA A 507 5.46 -2.86 7.67
CA ALA A 507 6.54 -3.58 8.32
C ALA A 507 6.96 -4.84 7.53
N LYS A 508 5.98 -5.60 7.04
CA LYS A 508 6.23 -6.78 6.22
C LYS A 508 6.86 -6.43 4.88
N THR A 509 6.26 -5.49 4.13
CA THR A 509 6.74 -5.07 2.82
C THR A 509 8.17 -4.52 2.89
N ARG A 510 8.50 -3.72 3.92
CA ARG A 510 9.89 -3.25 4.11
C ARG A 510 10.87 -4.40 4.35
N SER A 511 10.48 -5.38 5.15
CA SER A 511 11.30 -6.57 5.40
C SER A 511 11.51 -7.36 4.10
N ASP A 512 10.45 -7.58 3.33
CA ASP A 512 10.49 -8.32 2.07
C ASP A 512 11.37 -7.58 1.02
N LEU A 513 11.20 -6.27 0.88
CA LEU A 513 12.00 -5.43 -0.03
C LEU A 513 13.47 -5.37 0.39
N SER A 514 13.77 -5.24 1.69
CA SER A 514 15.15 -5.29 2.19
C SER A 514 15.79 -6.63 1.87
N ALA A 515 15.07 -7.73 2.09
CA ALA A 515 15.59 -9.05 1.78
C ALA A 515 15.83 -9.25 0.28
N VAL A 516 14.93 -8.77 -0.58
CA VAL A 516 15.11 -8.78 -2.05
C VAL A 516 16.34 -7.96 -2.44
N PHE A 517 16.48 -6.74 -1.90
CA PHE A 517 17.61 -5.87 -2.19
C PHE A 517 18.94 -6.48 -1.76
N GLU A 518 19.01 -7.02 -0.53
CA GLU A 518 20.19 -7.70 0.00
C GLU A 518 20.63 -8.85 -0.91
N ARG A 519 19.70 -9.72 -1.29
CA ARG A 519 20.00 -10.87 -2.15
C ARG A 519 20.55 -10.43 -3.51
N ARG A 520 19.94 -9.41 -4.13
CA ARG A 520 20.34 -8.90 -5.44
C ARG A 520 21.66 -8.15 -5.42
N ALA A 521 21.93 -7.39 -4.36
CA ALA A 521 23.20 -6.72 -4.16
C ALA A 521 24.36 -7.73 -4.02
N VAL A 522 24.13 -8.84 -3.30
CA VAL A 522 25.11 -9.94 -3.20
C VAL A 522 25.34 -10.61 -4.55
N LEU A 523 24.27 -10.92 -5.31
CA LEU A 523 24.39 -11.48 -6.65
C LEU A 523 25.18 -10.55 -7.59
N LEU A 524 24.94 -9.23 -7.52
CA LEU A 524 25.70 -8.25 -8.29
C LEU A 524 27.18 -8.20 -7.91
N ALA A 525 27.48 -8.18 -6.61
CA ALA A 525 28.85 -8.20 -6.13
C ALA A 525 29.59 -9.46 -6.59
N TRP A 526 28.92 -10.62 -6.53
CA TRP A 526 29.47 -11.88 -7.04
C TRP A 526 29.66 -11.87 -8.56
N ALA A 527 28.69 -11.35 -9.33
CA ALA A 527 28.83 -11.24 -10.79
C ALA A 527 30.05 -10.38 -11.18
N ARG A 528 30.29 -9.27 -10.47
CA ARG A 528 31.48 -8.43 -10.67
C ARG A 528 32.79 -9.14 -10.28
N HIS A 529 32.75 -9.99 -9.24
CA HIS A 529 33.88 -10.83 -8.87
C HIS A 529 34.25 -11.80 -10.00
N VAL A 530 33.24 -12.48 -10.56
CA VAL A 530 33.41 -13.38 -11.71
C VAL A 530 33.89 -12.64 -12.96
N GLU A 531 33.38 -11.43 -13.22
CA GLU A 531 33.85 -10.58 -14.32
C GLU A 531 35.33 -10.21 -14.18
N ARG A 532 35.81 -9.97 -12.96
CA ARG A 532 37.21 -9.57 -12.71
C ARG A 532 38.19 -10.74 -12.74
N TYR A 533 37.83 -11.88 -12.15
CA TYR A 533 38.75 -13.00 -11.95
C TYR A 533 38.48 -14.23 -12.82
N GLY A 534 37.39 -14.22 -13.58
CA GLY A 534 36.95 -15.35 -14.38
C GLY A 534 36.15 -16.38 -13.60
N VAL A 535 35.43 -17.22 -14.34
CA VAL A 535 34.65 -18.35 -13.78
C VAL A 535 35.62 -19.39 -13.23
N GLY A 536 35.41 -19.85 -11.99
CA GLY A 536 36.24 -20.89 -11.36
C GLY A 536 37.55 -20.40 -10.73
N THR A 537 37.71 -19.09 -10.51
CA THR A 537 38.86 -18.51 -9.82
C THR A 537 39.14 -19.14 -8.45
N SER A 538 40.42 -19.24 -8.07
CA SER A 538 40.88 -19.63 -6.73
C SER A 538 40.78 -18.50 -5.70
N VAL A 539 40.39 -17.29 -6.13
CA VAL A 539 40.19 -16.14 -5.24
C VAL A 539 38.82 -16.28 -4.56
N GLY A 540 38.83 -16.47 -3.24
CA GLY A 540 37.63 -16.53 -2.41
C GLY A 540 36.90 -15.19 -2.38
N PHE A 541 35.57 -15.23 -2.34
CA PHE A 541 34.72 -14.05 -2.20
C PHE A 541 34.03 -14.12 -0.85
N HIS A 542 34.17 -13.06 -0.05
CA HIS A 542 33.54 -12.94 1.25
C HIS A 542 32.74 -11.62 1.32
N PRO A 543 31.41 -11.67 1.14
CA PRO A 543 30.58 -10.47 1.16
C PRO A 543 30.38 -9.98 2.59
N VAL A 544 30.56 -8.68 2.83
CA VAL A 544 30.24 -8.02 4.10
C VAL A 544 29.20 -6.94 3.89
N LEU A 545 28.01 -7.18 4.42
CA LEU A 545 26.91 -6.23 4.36
C LEU A 545 27.13 -5.08 5.35
N VAL A 546 26.94 -3.85 4.87
CA VAL A 546 26.93 -2.61 5.67
C VAL A 546 25.58 -1.92 5.44
N GLY A 547 25.06 -1.27 6.48
CA GLY A 547 23.76 -0.58 6.40
C GLY A 547 22.55 -1.51 6.46
N LYS A 548 22.71 -2.72 7.00
CA LYS A 548 21.62 -3.70 7.12
C LYS A 548 20.44 -3.09 7.86
N TYR A 549 19.28 -3.11 7.23
CA TYR A 549 18.02 -2.82 7.91
C TYR A 549 17.76 -3.95 8.90
N GLU A 550 17.79 -3.67 10.21
CA GLU A 550 17.24 -4.59 11.21
C GLU A 550 15.75 -4.29 11.36
N PRO A 551 14.85 -5.15 10.84
CA PRO A 551 13.43 -4.98 11.13
C PRO A 551 13.23 -5.19 12.62
N VAL A 552 12.50 -4.27 13.27
CA VAL A 552 12.01 -4.44 14.66
C VAL A 552 11.21 -5.75 14.81
N VAL A 553 10.62 -6.23 13.71
CA VAL A 553 9.85 -7.49 13.64
C VAL A 553 10.77 -8.71 13.61
N GLU A 554 11.90 -8.71 12.91
CA GLU A 554 12.86 -9.84 12.96
C GLU A 554 13.54 -9.94 14.33
N ALA A 555 13.79 -8.81 15.01
CA ALA A 555 14.26 -8.82 16.40
C ALA A 555 13.22 -9.42 17.36
N ARG A 556 11.92 -9.34 17.02
CA ARG A 556 10.81 -10.00 17.75
C ARG A 556 10.60 -11.47 17.33
N GLU A 557 10.69 -11.80 16.05
CA GLU A 557 10.47 -13.16 15.54
C GLU A 557 11.66 -14.09 15.82
N LYS A 558 12.90 -13.57 15.76
CA LYS A 558 14.08 -14.28 16.26
C LYS A 558 14.00 -14.49 17.78
N ALA A 559 13.45 -13.53 18.52
CA ALA A 559 13.17 -13.71 19.94
C ALA A 559 12.06 -14.75 20.21
N ASP A 560 11.10 -14.93 19.30
CA ASP A 560 10.04 -15.93 19.42
C ASP A 560 10.49 -17.36 19.04
N LYS A 561 11.47 -17.50 18.13
CA LYS A 561 12.09 -18.80 17.78
C LYS A 561 13.18 -19.26 18.77
N LEU A 562 13.60 -18.39 19.69
CA LEU A 562 14.64 -18.65 20.69
C LEU A 562 14.13 -19.15 22.06
N ASP A 563 12.82 -19.37 22.22
CA ASP A 563 12.22 -19.96 23.44
C ASP A 563 11.33 -21.17 23.06
N ILE A 564 11.96 -22.34 22.81
CA ILE A 564 11.35 -23.65 23.08
C ILE A 564 11.78 -24.07 24.48
#